data_AF-A0A2T7BB59-F1
#
_entry.id   AF-A0A2T7BB59-F1
#
_cell.length_a   1.000
_cell.length_b   1.000
_cell.length_c   1.000
_cell.angle_alpha   90.00
_cell.angle_beta   90.00
_cell.angle_gamma   90.00
#
_symmetry.space_group_name_H-M   'P 1'
#
loop_
_entity.id
_entity.type
_entity.pdbx_description
1 polymer ?
#
loop_
_entity_poly.entity_id
_entity_poly.type
_entity_poly.pdbx_seq_one_letter_code
_entity_poly.pdbx_strand_id
1 'polypeptide(L)'
;MKFLFTCCLILLSGFHMLAQDYDAEAKLQYQQAENAYDKGDYLNAMNICNSLMQKIGTEPPRVAYLLLKSYTMSLEKGTSIKNYKELDTYASLATRFIGRIQSSEIDYPAEKTESFPVNGST
;
A
#
# COMPACT_ATOMS: atom_id res chain seq x y z
N MET A 1 32.72 -31.32 -18.25
CA MET A 1 31.97 -30.48 -17.28
C MET A 1 30.93 -29.64 -18.02
N LYS A 2 29.78 -30.23 -18.41
CA LYS A 2 28.71 -29.53 -19.16
C LYS A 2 27.31 -29.71 -18.54
N PHE A 3 27.24 -30.24 -17.31
CA PHE A 3 25.97 -30.56 -16.65
C PHE A 3 25.64 -29.67 -15.43
N LEU A 4 26.51 -28.73 -15.04
CA LEU A 4 26.27 -27.86 -13.88
C LEU A 4 25.62 -26.52 -14.21
N PHE A 5 25.56 -26.11 -15.49
CA PHE A 5 25.08 -24.78 -15.86
C PHE A 5 23.57 -24.69 -16.09
N THR A 6 22.89 -25.83 -16.23
CA THR A 6 21.47 -25.86 -16.58
C THR A 6 20.54 -25.78 -15.36
N CYS A 7 21.02 -26.09 -14.15
CA CYS A 7 20.20 -26.03 -12.93
C CYS A 7 20.00 -24.59 -12.39
N CYS A 8 20.91 -23.65 -12.67
CA CYS A 8 20.76 -22.26 -12.21
C CYS A 8 19.72 -21.46 -12.99
N LEU A 9 19.45 -21.82 -14.26
CA LEU A 9 18.52 -21.09 -15.11
C LEU A 9 17.04 -21.38 -14.81
N ILE A 10 16.73 -22.52 -14.21
CA ILE A 10 15.33 -22.90 -13.86
C ILE A 10 14.90 -22.24 -12.54
N LEU A 11 15.84 -21.90 -11.65
CA LEU A 11 15.53 -21.22 -10.40
C LEU A 11 15.29 -19.72 -10.58
N LEU A 12 15.88 -19.07 -11.59
CA LEU A 12 15.66 -17.63 -11.84
C LEU A 12 14.30 -17.30 -12.45
N SER A 13 13.70 -18.21 -13.23
CA SER A 13 12.37 -18.00 -13.84
C SER A 13 11.22 -18.13 -12.84
N GLY A 14 11.39 -18.89 -11.75
CA GLY A 14 10.37 -19.03 -10.70
C GLY A 14 10.20 -17.78 -9.84
N PHE A 15 11.27 -17.02 -9.61
CA PHE A 15 11.22 -15.78 -8.83
C PHE A 15 10.61 -14.60 -9.61
N HIS A 16 10.76 -14.56 -10.95
CA HIS A 16 10.20 -13.47 -11.76
C HIS A 16 8.67 -13.51 -11.88
N MET A 17 8.06 -14.70 -11.90
CA MET A 17 6.60 -14.82 -11.99
C MET A 17 5.89 -14.37 -10.70
N LEU A 18 6.42 -14.74 -9.54
CA LEU A 18 5.76 -14.47 -8.25
C LEU A 18 5.76 -12.98 -7.86
N ALA A 19 6.82 -12.24 -8.18
CA ALA A 19 6.91 -10.81 -7.89
C ALA A 19 5.97 -9.99 -8.81
N GLN A 20 5.91 -10.33 -10.10
CA GLN A 20 5.10 -9.61 -11.08
C GLN A 20 3.59 -9.78 -10.84
N ASP A 21 3.14 -10.97 -10.43
CA ASP A 21 1.75 -11.23 -10.09
C ASP A 21 1.33 -10.48 -8.80
N TYR A 22 2.24 -10.39 -7.84
CA TYR A 22 2.03 -9.65 -6.59
C TYR A 22 1.78 -8.16 -6.85
N ASP A 23 2.53 -7.56 -7.77
CA ASP A 23 2.39 -6.15 -8.14
C ASP A 23 1.06 -5.86 -8.86
N ALA A 24 0.60 -6.77 -9.72
CA ALA A 24 -0.68 -6.63 -10.42
C ALA A 24 -1.87 -6.75 -9.47
N GLU A 25 -1.83 -7.72 -8.54
CA GLU A 25 -2.88 -7.90 -7.53
C GLU A 25 -2.95 -6.73 -6.55
N ALA A 26 -1.80 -6.27 -6.04
CA ALA A 26 -1.73 -5.12 -5.14
C ALA A 26 -2.25 -3.84 -5.82
N LYS A 27 -1.93 -3.64 -7.10
CA LYS A 27 -2.45 -2.53 -7.90
C LYS A 27 -3.97 -2.60 -8.07
N LEU A 28 -4.51 -3.79 -8.37
CA LEU A 28 -5.96 -3.97 -8.50
C LEU A 28 -6.68 -3.70 -7.19
N GLN A 29 -6.16 -4.22 -6.07
CA GLN A 29 -6.72 -3.97 -4.75
C GLN A 29 -6.65 -2.48 -4.37
N TYR A 30 -5.56 -1.78 -4.71
CA TYR A 30 -5.51 -0.33 -4.50
C TYR A 30 -6.57 0.42 -5.33
N GLN A 31 -6.77 0.06 -6.60
CA GLN A 31 -7.82 0.65 -7.42
C GLN A 31 -9.23 0.40 -6.84
N GLN A 32 -9.45 -0.77 -6.22
CA GLN A 32 -10.70 -1.06 -5.50
C GLN A 32 -10.86 -0.15 -4.27
N ALA A 33 -9.77 0.12 -3.53
CA ALA A 33 -9.80 1.07 -2.42
C ALA A 33 -10.11 2.49 -2.89
N GLU A 34 -9.50 2.96 -3.98
CA GLU A 34 -9.79 4.27 -4.57
C GLU A 34 -11.27 4.38 -4.99
N ASN A 35 -11.80 3.35 -5.65
CA ASN A 35 -13.21 3.30 -6.05
C ASN A 35 -14.17 3.26 -4.85
N ALA A 36 -13.81 2.58 -3.76
CA ALA A 36 -14.59 2.59 -2.53
C ALA A 36 -14.60 4.00 -1.91
N TYR A 37 -13.45 4.65 -1.83
CA TYR A 37 -13.32 6.02 -1.36
C TYR A 37 -14.14 7.00 -2.21
N ASP A 38 -14.03 6.92 -3.54
CA ASP A 38 -14.75 7.79 -4.48
C ASP A 38 -16.28 7.64 -4.38
N LYS A 39 -16.76 6.46 -3.93
CA LYS A 39 -18.19 6.20 -3.66
C LYS A 39 -18.64 6.59 -2.25
N GLY A 40 -17.74 7.09 -1.41
CA GLY A 40 -18.02 7.43 -0.01
C GLY A 40 -17.99 6.24 0.95
N ASP A 41 -17.57 5.05 0.50
CA ASP A 41 -17.40 3.86 1.34
C ASP A 41 -15.99 3.86 1.97
N TYR A 42 -15.79 4.82 2.88
CA TYR A 42 -14.48 5.07 3.49
C TYR A 42 -14.01 3.92 4.39
N LEU A 43 -14.93 3.24 5.08
CA LEU A 43 -14.60 2.08 5.91
C LEU A 43 -14.05 0.93 5.05
N ASN A 44 -14.66 0.67 3.89
CA ASN A 44 -14.14 -0.34 2.97
C ASN A 44 -12.79 0.07 2.38
N ALA A 45 -12.63 1.33 1.97
CA ALA A 45 -11.33 1.85 1.51
C ALA A 45 -10.23 1.66 2.57
N MET A 46 -10.52 1.93 3.84
CA MET A 46 -9.62 1.67 4.97
C MET A 46 -9.27 0.18 5.09
N ASN A 47 -10.27 -0.70 5.08
CA ASN A 47 -10.05 -2.14 5.23
C ASN A 47 -9.15 -2.70 4.13
N ILE A 48 -9.38 -2.26 2.87
CA ILE A 48 -8.56 -2.67 1.74
C ILE A 48 -7.12 -2.15 1.90
N CYS A 49 -6.93 -0.87 2.26
CA CYS A 49 -5.58 -0.32 2.44
C CYS A 49 -4.82 -0.98 3.60
N ASN A 50 -5.48 -1.26 4.73
CA ASN A 50 -4.89 -1.99 5.85
C ASN A 50 -4.44 -3.40 5.44
N SER A 51 -5.29 -4.10 4.68
CA SER A 51 -4.94 -5.43 4.14
C SER A 51 -3.75 -5.34 3.19
N LEU A 52 -3.70 -4.32 2.33
CA LEU A 52 -2.58 -4.07 1.43
C LEU A 52 -1.26 -3.89 2.20
N MET A 53 -1.25 -3.02 3.22
CA MET A 53 -0.06 -2.77 4.03
C MET A 53 0.44 -4.02 4.74
N GLN A 54 -0.47 -4.82 5.30
CA GLN A 54 -0.11 -6.08 5.97
C GLN A 54 0.49 -7.08 5.00
N LYS A 55 -0.04 -7.17 3.77
CA LYS A 55 0.46 -8.08 2.73
C LYS A 55 1.84 -7.65 2.24
N ILE A 56 2.03 -6.35 1.98
CA ILE A 56 3.28 -5.79 1.42
C ILE A 56 4.38 -5.74 2.49
N GLY A 57 4.04 -5.60 3.76
CA GLY A 57 5.01 -5.47 4.84
C GLY A 57 5.76 -4.13 4.84
N THR A 58 5.33 -3.18 4.00
CA THR A 58 5.83 -1.80 3.96
C THR A 58 4.65 -0.82 3.95
N GLU A 59 4.95 0.48 4.02
CA GLU A 59 3.97 1.56 3.94
C GLU A 59 4.13 2.34 2.62
N PRO A 60 3.62 1.82 1.47
CA PRO A 60 3.68 2.55 0.21
C PRO A 60 2.99 3.91 0.37
N PRO A 61 3.62 5.03 -0.05
CA PRO A 61 3.11 6.37 0.23
C PRO A 61 1.65 6.59 -0.19
N ARG A 62 1.27 6.08 -1.36
CA ARG A 62 -0.12 6.16 -1.88
C ARG A 62 -1.14 5.39 -1.04
N VAL A 63 -0.75 4.23 -0.51
CA VAL A 63 -1.62 3.39 0.33
C VAL A 63 -1.77 4.03 1.70
N ALA A 64 -0.67 4.52 2.28
CA ALA A 64 -0.69 5.27 3.54
C ALA A 64 -1.53 6.53 3.42
N TYR A 65 -1.34 7.29 2.35
CA TYR A 65 -2.12 8.48 2.08
C TYR A 65 -3.62 8.19 1.97
N LEU A 66 -4.01 7.21 1.14
CA LEU A 66 -5.42 6.86 0.98
C LEU A 66 -6.03 6.31 2.28
N LEU A 67 -5.29 5.52 3.05
CA LEU A 67 -5.73 5.05 4.37
C LEU A 67 -5.97 6.22 5.32
N LEU A 68 -5.02 7.16 5.39
CA LEU A 68 -5.14 8.33 6.26
C LEU A 68 -6.32 9.23 5.86
N LYS A 69 -6.51 9.43 4.55
CA LYS A 69 -7.62 10.19 3.97
C LYS A 69 -8.96 9.51 4.26
N SER A 70 -9.04 8.18 4.08
CA SER A 70 -10.25 7.39 4.34
C SER A 70 -10.61 7.40 5.82
N TYR A 71 -9.63 7.30 6.71
CA TYR A 71 -9.84 7.41 8.16
C TYR A 71 -10.41 8.78 8.54
N THR A 72 -9.78 9.86 8.06
CA THR A 72 -10.24 11.24 8.31
C THR A 72 -11.69 11.42 7.87
N MET A 73 -12.03 10.98 6.65
CA MET A 73 -13.40 11.07 6.15
C MET A 73 -14.39 10.22 6.95
N SER A 74 -13.97 9.05 7.43
CA SER A 74 -14.80 8.20 8.29
C SER A 74 -15.15 8.94 9.58
N LEU A 75 -14.17 9.57 10.23
CA LEU A 75 -14.41 10.41 11.42
C LEU A 75 -15.37 11.56 11.14
N GLU A 76 -15.10 12.33 10.08
CA GLU A 76 -15.90 13.50 9.72
C GLU A 76 -17.36 13.14 9.42
N LYS A 77 -17.60 11.96 8.85
CA LYS A 77 -18.95 11.47 8.54
C LYS A 77 -19.56 10.64 9.66
N GLY A 78 -18.95 10.62 10.84
CA GLY A 78 -19.48 9.93 12.02
C GLY A 78 -19.42 8.40 11.92
N THR A 79 -18.55 7.87 11.06
CA THR A 79 -18.35 6.43 10.87
C THR A 79 -17.02 5.98 11.46
N SER A 80 -17.07 4.95 12.32
CA SER A 80 -15.96 4.06 12.71
C SER A 80 -14.67 4.67 13.30
N ILE A 81 -14.63 4.74 14.63
CA ILE A 81 -13.47 4.26 15.42
C ILE A 81 -14.02 3.20 16.36
N LYS A 82 -13.52 1.97 16.31
CA LYS A 82 -14.05 0.92 17.20
C LYS A 82 -13.51 1.06 18.62
N ASN A 83 -12.28 1.55 18.78
CA ASN A 83 -11.61 1.72 20.07
C ASN A 83 -10.34 2.59 19.98
N TYR A 84 -9.76 2.92 21.14
CA TYR A 84 -8.53 3.71 21.25
C TYR A 84 -7.31 3.08 20.56
N LYS A 85 -7.22 1.75 20.47
CA LYS A 85 -6.08 1.08 19.81
C LYS A 85 -6.06 1.35 18.30
N GLU A 86 -7.23 1.42 17.69
CA GLU A 86 -7.35 1.80 16.27
C GLU A 86 -6.94 3.26 16.05
N LEU A 87 -7.32 4.15 16.96
CA LEU A 87 -6.91 5.57 16.93
C LEU A 87 -5.39 5.73 17.11
N ASP A 88 -4.78 5.00 18.04
CA ASP A 88 -3.32 5.01 18.26
C ASP A 88 -2.55 4.49 17.04
N THR A 89 -3.06 3.44 16.41
CA THR A 89 -2.50 2.90 15.16
C THR A 89 -2.53 3.96 14.04
N TYR A 90 -3.65 4.66 13.89
CA TYR A 90 -3.80 5.75 12.93
C TYR A 90 -2.85 6.91 13.23
N ALA A 91 -2.80 7.38 14.48
CA ALA A 91 -1.93 8.48 14.88
C ALA A 91 -0.44 8.16 14.66
N SER A 92 -0.06 6.92 14.95
CA SER A 92 1.30 6.41 14.70
C SER A 92 1.63 6.39 13.20
N LEU A 93 0.71 5.92 12.35
CA LEU A 93 0.88 5.96 10.89
C LEU A 93 1.00 7.39 10.37
N ALA A 94 0.12 8.29 10.82
CA ALA A 94 0.13 9.70 10.41
C ALA A 94 1.46 10.36 10.78
N THR A 95 1.96 10.11 11.99
CA THR A 95 3.24 10.63 12.47
C THR A 95 4.40 10.14 11.62
N ARG A 96 4.46 8.83 11.32
CA ARG A 96 5.50 8.27 10.44
C ARG A 96 5.42 8.86 9.04
N PHE A 97 4.23 8.89 8.45
CA PHE A 97 4.01 9.40 7.09
C PHE A 97 4.43 10.86 6.95
N ILE A 98 4.02 11.74 7.88
CA ILE A 98 4.42 13.15 7.91
C ILE A 98 5.92 13.29 8.12
N GLY A 99 6.51 12.49 9.02
CA GLY A 99 7.96 12.49 9.25
C GLY A 99 8.76 12.18 7.98
N ARG A 100 8.29 11.21 7.17
CA ARG A 100 8.91 10.84 5.88
C ARG A 100 8.79 11.95 4.83
N ILE A 101 7.69 12.72 4.85
CA ILE A 101 7.55 13.91 4.00
C ILE A 101 8.52 15.01 4.45
N GLN A 102 8.58 15.29 5.74
CA GLN A 102 9.45 16.32 6.31
C GLN A 102 10.93 16.02 6.10
N SER A 103 11.32 14.75 6.13
CA SER A 103 12.68 14.31 5.80
C SER A 103 12.98 14.27 4.30
N SER A 104 11.99 14.57 3.43
CA SER A 104 12.08 14.43 1.98
C SER A 104 12.38 12.99 1.52
N GLU A 105 12.07 11.98 2.33
CA GLU A 105 12.15 10.57 1.92
C GLU A 105 11.06 10.24 0.89
N ILE A 106 9.90 10.86 1.03
CA ILE A 106 8.75 10.70 0.13
C ILE A 106 8.13 12.05 -0.18
N ASP A 107 7.61 12.21 -1.39
CA ASP A 107 6.77 13.35 -1.74
C ASP A 107 5.32 13.12 -1.30
N TYR A 108 4.57 14.22 -1.15
CA TYR A 108 3.13 14.14 -0.95
C TYR A 108 2.49 13.49 -2.19
N PRO A 109 1.76 12.37 -2.07
CA PRO A 109 1.20 11.69 -3.23
C PRO A 109 0.23 12.61 -3.97
N ALA A 110 0.53 12.92 -5.24
CA ALA A 110 -0.38 13.66 -6.08
C ALA A 110 -1.70 12.89 -6.24
N GLU A 111 -2.83 13.61 -6.14
CA GLU A 111 -4.14 13.04 -6.49
C GLU A 111 -4.11 12.64 -7.97
N LYS A 112 -4.21 11.32 -8.21
CA LYS A 112 -4.30 10.67 -9.53
C LYS A 112 -3.32 11.20 -10.59
N THR A 113 -2.02 10.98 -10.42
CA THR A 113 -1.09 10.79 -11.56
C THR A 113 0.13 9.95 -11.12
N GLU A 114 0.37 8.84 -11.83
CA GLU A 114 1.52 7.92 -11.76
C GLU A 114 1.44 6.63 -10.92
N SER A 115 1.96 5.56 -11.53
CA SER A 115 1.87 4.15 -11.16
C SER A 115 2.44 3.81 -9.79
N PHE A 116 1.89 2.75 -9.19
CA PHE A 116 2.45 2.09 -8.01
C PHE A 116 3.95 1.87 -8.17
N PRO A 117 4.79 2.28 -7.20
CA PRO A 117 6.21 1.96 -7.23
C PRO A 117 6.37 0.43 -7.10
N VAL A 118 6.90 -0.16 -8.17
CA VAL A 118 7.45 -1.52 -8.17
C VAL A 118 8.81 -1.39 -7.51
N ASN A 119 8.92 -1.69 -6.22
CA ASN A 119 10.22 -1.67 -5.57
C ASN A 119 11.01 -2.91 -5.97
N GLY A 120 12.12 -2.67 -6.68
CA GLY A 120 13.21 -3.63 -6.80
C GLY A 120 14.17 -3.32 -7.95
N SER A 121 14.90 -2.19 -7.92
CA SER A 121 16.15 -2.01 -8.68
C SER A 121 16.97 -0.82 -8.18
N THR A 122 17.93 -1.09 -7.29
CA THR A 122 19.25 -0.42 -7.25
C THR A 122 20.29 -1.50 -7.03
#